data_AF-A0A6L7QJI1-F1
#
_entry.id   AF-A0A6L7QJI1-F1
#
_cell.length_a   1.000
_cell.length_b   1.000
_cell.length_c   1.000
_cell.angle_alpha   90.00
_cell.angle_beta   90.00
_cell.angle_gamma   90.00
#
_symmetry.space_group_name_H-M   'P 1'
#
loop_
_entity.id
_entity.type
_entity.pdbx_description
1 polymer ?
#
loop_
_entity_poly.entity_id
_entity_poly.type
_entity_poly.pdbx_seq_one_letter_code
_entity_poly.pdbx_strand_id
1 'polypeptide(L)' 'SIGVPVIGTLGVVLRAKRQGLVGSAGKIILDLRQSGLYFDDHFVRTVLKQVVGEDWKP' A
#
# COMPACT_ATOMS: atom_id res chain seq x y z
N SER A 1 11.56 12.25 -20.47
CA SER A 1 10.46 11.81 -19.57
C SER A 1 10.05 10.40 -19.98
N ILE A 2 9.86 9.45 -19.06
CA ILE A 2 9.67 8.02 -19.36
C ILE A 2 8.24 7.69 -19.90
N GLY A 3 7.40 8.70 -20.19
CA GLY A 3 6.09 8.49 -20.84
C GLY A 3 5.04 7.72 -20.01
N VAL A 4 5.38 7.32 -18.79
CA VAL A 4 4.50 6.56 -17.88
C VAL A 4 4.41 7.26 -16.52
N PRO A 5 3.23 7.25 -15.86
CA PRO A 5 3.10 7.76 -14.49
C PRO A 5 4.01 6.98 -13.55
N VAL A 6 4.91 7.68 -12.86
CA VAL A 6 5.75 7.10 -11.82
C VAL A 6 4.91 7.02 -10.54
N ILE A 7 4.74 5.82 -9.99
CA ILE A 7 4.08 5.58 -8.71
C ILE A 7 5.05 4.93 -7.74
N GLY A 8 5.00 5.33 -6.46
CA GLY A 8 5.80 4.72 -5.40
C GLY A 8 5.29 3.34 -4.98
N THR A 9 6.06 2.65 -4.13
CA THR A 9 5.79 1.27 -3.67
C THR A 9 4.37 1.09 -3.13
N LEU A 10 3.89 1.99 -2.28
CA LEU A 10 2.52 1.92 -1.74
C LEU A 10 1.46 2.05 -2.84
N GLY A 11 1.71 2.88 -3.85
CA GLY A 11 0.82 3.00 -5.01
C GLY A 11 0.69 1.69 -5.78
N VAL A 12 1.79 0.94 -5.92
CA VAL A 12 1.79 -0.40 -6.55
C VAL A 12 0.95 -1.38 -5.72
N VAL A 13 1.16 -1.44 -4.41
CA VAL A 13 0.43 -2.34 -3.50
C VAL A 13 -1.07 -2.04 -3.50
N LEU A 14 -1.45 -0.77 -3.35
CA LEU A 14 -2.85 -0.35 -3.34
C LEU A 14 -3.53 -0.63 -4.69
N ARG A 15 -2.83 -0.43 -5.81
CA ARG A 15 -3.33 -0.75 -7.15
C ARG A 15 -3.56 -2.26 -7.30
N ALA A 16 -2.62 -3.09 -6.86
CA ALA A 16 -2.76 -4.54 -6.92
C ALA A 16 -4.00 -5.02 -6.13
N LYS A 17 -4.25 -4.44 -4.95
CA LYS A 17 -5.44 -4.74 -4.15
C LYS A 17 -6.74 -4.32 -4.86
N ARG A 18 -6.77 -3.12 -5.45
CA ARG A 18 -7.93 -2.65 -6.23
C ARG A 18 -8.23 -3.51 -7.45
N GLN A 19 -7.20 -4.13 -8.02
CA GLN A 19 -7.32 -5.05 -9.15
C GLN A 19 -7.63 -6.50 -8.72
N GLY A 20 -7.76 -6.78 -7.42
CA GLY A 20 -8.03 -8.12 -6.91
C GLY A 20 -6.86 -9.09 -7.00
N LEU A 21 -5.66 -8.61 -7.33
CA LEU A 21 -4.46 -9.45 -7.48
C LEU A 21 -3.91 -9.93 -6.13
N VAL A 22 -4.25 -9.22 -5.04
CA VAL A 22 -3.80 -9.55 -3.68
C VAL A 22 -4.97 -9.46 -2.70
N GLY A 23 -4.95 -10.34 -1.70
CA GLY A 23 -6.02 -10.46 -0.71
C GLY A 23 -6.06 -9.34 0.34
N SER A 24 -4.92 -8.73 0.68
CA SER A 24 -4.84 -7.60 1.61
C SER A 24 -3.67 -6.69 1.28
N ALA A 25 -3.93 -5.40 1.15
CA ALA A 25 -2.88 -4.39 1.04
C ALA A 25 -2.15 -4.20 2.37
N GLY A 26 -2.88 -4.20 3.49
CA GLY A 26 -2.32 -4.06 4.84
C GLY A 26 -1.27 -5.12 5.15
N LYS A 27 -1.54 -6.39 4.80
CA LYS A 27 -0.57 -7.48 4.99
C LYS A 27 0.74 -7.23 4.24
N ILE A 28 0.65 -6.84 2.97
CA ILE A 28 1.85 -6.57 2.16
C ILE A 28 2.63 -5.38 2.71
N ILE A 29 1.95 -4.33 3.18
CA ILE A 29 2.62 -3.17 3.81
C ILE A 29 3.36 -3.60 5.08
N LEU A 30 2.78 -4.50 5.88
CA LEU A 30 3.43 -5.06 7.06
C LEU A 30 4.68 -5.88 6.69
N ASP A 31 4.58 -6.75 5.68
CA ASP A 31 5.71 -7.53 5.18
C ASP A 31 6.84 -6.61 4.67
N LEU A 32 6.49 -5.53 3.97
CA LEU A 32 7.45 -4.51 3.51
C LEU A 32 8.11 -3.79 4.69
N ARG A 33 7.37 -3.46 5.76
CA ARG A 33 7.96 -2.89 6.98
C ARG A 33 8.97 -3.84 7.62
N GLN A 34 8.63 -5.12 7.70
CA GLN A 34 9.52 -6.15 8.23
C GLN A 34 10.80 -6.29 7.39
N SER A 35 10.75 -5.98 6.10
CA SER A 35 11.93 -5.93 5.22
C SER A 35 12.77 -4.65 5.36
N GLY A 36 12.37 -3.70 6.22
CA GLY A 36 13.11 -2.47 6.51
C GLY A 36 12.56 -1.21 5.84
N LEU A 37 11.43 -1.28 5.13
CA LEU A 37 10.80 -0.08 4.58
C LEU A 37 10.06 0.69 5.69
N TYR A 38 10.40 1.96 5.85
CA TYR A 38 9.64 2.85 6.72
C TYR A 38 8.41 3.40 5.99
N PHE A 39 7.26 3.31 6.65
CA PHE A 39 6.05 4.02 6.28
C PHE A 39 5.49 4.67 7.53
N ASP A 40 4.98 5.89 7.42
CA ASP A 40 4.29 6.56 8.52
C ASP A 40 2.94 5.88 8.80
N ASP A 41 2.63 5.58 10.06
CA ASP A 41 1.40 4.84 10.43
C ASP A 41 0.13 5.63 10.16
N HIS A 42 0.17 6.96 10.35
CA HIS A 42 -0.98 7.81 10.06
C HIS A 42 -1.25 7.84 8.56
N PHE A 43 -0.20 7.94 7.75
CA PHE A 43 -0.28 7.84 6.29
C PHE A 43 -0.84 6.48 5.86
N VAL A 44 -0.29 5.37 6.34
CA VAL A 44 -0.75 4.01 6.00
C VAL A 44 -2.23 3.82 6.35
N ARG A 45 -2.64 4.22 7.57
CA ARG A 45 -4.04 4.18 8.00
C ARG A 45 -4.94 4.96 7.05
N THR A 46 -4.53 6.17 6.68
CA THR A 46 -5.30 7.06 5.82
C THR A 46 -5.48 6.45 4.42
N VAL A 47 -4.39 6.02 3.79
CA VAL A 47 -4.44 5.52 2.42
C VAL A 47 -5.12 4.15 2.32
N LEU A 48 -4.93 3.26 3.30
CA LEU A 48 -5.65 1.97 3.31
C LEU A 48 -7.15 2.19 3.42
N LYS A 49 -7.58 3.08 4.32
CA LYS A 49 -9.01 3.36 4.50
C LYS A 49 -9.62 4.02 3.28
N GLN A 50 -8.96 5.04 2.73
CA GLN A 50 -9.49 5.84 1.63
C GLN A 50 -9.45 5.13 0.27
N VAL A 51 -8.43 4.30 0.01
CA VAL A 51 -8.20 3.73 -1.32
C VAL A 51 -8.76 2.31 -1.47
N VAL A 52 -8.71 1.51 -0.40
CA VAL A 52 -9.10 0.08 -0.45
C VAL A 52 -10.04 -0.35 0.68
N GLY A 53 -10.43 0.55 1.58
CA GLY A 53 -11.38 0.28 2.66
C GLY A 53 -10.84 -0.62 3.79
N GLU A 54 -9.54 -0.91 3.81
CA GLU A 54 -8.92 -1.74 4.85
C GLU A 54 -8.62 -0.92 6.11
N ASP A 55 -8.81 -1.53 7.28
CA ASP A 55 -8.37 -0.94 8.56
C ASP A 55 -6.92 -1.33 8.84
N TRP A 56 -6.10 -0.36 9.24
CA TRP A 56 -4.70 -0.60 9.58
C TRP A 56 -4.56 -1.29 10.94
N LYS A 57 -3.92 -2.46 10.92
CA LYS A 57 -3.60 -3.31 12.08
C LYS A 57 -2.13 -3.73 11.97
N PRO A 58 -1.19 -2.96 12.56
CA PRO A 58 0.23 -3.30 12.57
C PRO A 58 0.52 -4.54 13.40
#